data_AF-E9CYZ8-F1
#
_entry.id   AF-E9CYZ8-F1
#
_cell.length_a   1.000
_cell.length_b   1.000
_cell.length_c   1.000
_cell.angle_alpha   90.00
_cell.angle_beta   90.00
_cell.angle_gamma   90.00
#
_symmetry.space_group_name_H-M   'P 1'
#
loop_
_entity.id
_entity.type
_entity.pdbx_description
1 polymer ?
#
loop_
_entity_poly.entity_id
_entity_poly.type
_entity_poly.pdbx_seq_one_letter_code
_entity_poly.pdbx_strand_id
1 'polypeptide(L)'
;MAPGKAELNGSQSLLKPNERALVELASDIPGDDPPLREKELEILSLYDRIYDQQLEEALFLQDPVDVSLVEDVDAELVKAERELLEARAAYSVRRKAIESVLMTEPSVQSIYSAHASPTERVLLPLINRRDVLSLVYENLAGVNNSCVENLSNAEVSNIRAVKDNRDLVRSLLELTDGNAEEEEIKDLKSKEELETLKRENKNRRDEYMTMKRIVSAVIVASGLDWASDEKLLTLVVEDESADEL
;
A
#
# COMPACT_ATOMS: atom_id res chain seq x y z
N MET A 1 -0.52 27.53 -23.87
CA MET A 1 0.79 26.87 -24.11
C MET A 1 1.84 27.62 -23.30
N ALA A 2 2.52 27.10 -22.28
CA ALA A 2 2.59 25.78 -21.68
C ALA A 2 2.96 25.95 -20.18
N PRO A 3 2.40 25.17 -19.24
CA PRO A 3 3.03 24.89 -17.97
C PRO A 3 3.87 23.63 -18.13
N GLY A 4 5.16 23.69 -17.84
CA GLY A 4 6.03 22.54 -18.04
C GLY A 4 7.41 22.77 -17.45
N LYS A 5 7.48 22.63 -16.12
CA LYS A 5 8.66 22.22 -15.34
C LYS A 5 8.24 22.11 -13.87
N ALA A 6 7.37 21.14 -13.60
CA ALA A 6 7.34 20.54 -12.27
C ALA A 6 8.52 19.56 -12.25
N GLU A 7 9.58 19.92 -11.55
CA GLU A 7 10.69 19.02 -11.25
C GLU A 7 10.14 17.84 -10.46
N LEU A 8 9.99 16.70 -11.12
CA LEU A 8 9.79 15.40 -10.48
C LEU A 8 11.11 14.96 -9.83
N ASN A 9 11.55 15.70 -8.81
CA ASN A 9 12.51 15.22 -7.81
C ASN A 9 11.76 14.41 -6.74
N GLY A 10 10.88 13.52 -7.18
CA GLY A 10 9.95 12.72 -6.37
C GLY A 10 10.51 11.37 -5.94
N SER A 11 11.82 11.29 -5.71
CA SER A 11 12.46 10.18 -5.02
C SER A 11 13.64 10.75 -4.25
N GLN A 12 13.35 11.67 -3.31
CA GLN A 12 14.29 11.95 -2.25
C GLN A 12 14.67 10.58 -1.68
N SER A 13 15.95 10.23 -1.73
CA SER A 13 16.37 8.97 -1.13
C SER A 13 15.88 8.96 0.30
N LEU A 14 15.23 7.87 0.68
CA LEU A 14 14.92 7.59 2.08
C LEU A 14 16.19 7.53 2.94
N LEU A 15 17.36 7.41 2.28
CA LEU A 15 18.68 7.42 2.87
C LEU A 15 19.17 8.84 3.13
N LYS A 16 19.67 9.09 4.34
CA LYS A 16 20.38 10.32 4.71
C LYS A 16 21.67 10.44 3.88
N PRO A 17 22.22 11.66 3.67
CA PRO A 17 23.48 11.84 2.93
C PRO A 17 24.64 11.02 3.50
N ASN A 18 24.68 10.84 4.81
CA ASN A 18 25.69 10.02 5.48
C ASN A 18 25.51 8.52 5.18
N GLU A 19 24.27 8.04 5.07
CA GLU A 19 23.97 6.64 4.73
C GLU A 19 24.30 6.34 3.27
N ARG A 20 24.07 7.30 2.37
CA ARG A 20 24.51 7.18 0.97
C ARG A 20 26.03 7.03 0.88
N ALA A 21 26.78 7.87 1.61
CA ALA A 21 28.24 7.78 1.64
C ALA A 21 28.74 6.45 2.25
N LEU A 22 28.03 5.91 3.24
CA LEU A 22 28.32 4.60 3.82
C LEU A 22 28.03 3.45 2.84
N VAL A 23 26.93 3.53 2.08
CA VAL A 23 26.60 2.56 1.02
C VAL A 23 27.63 2.62 -0.11
N GLU A 24 28.04 3.83 -0.51
CA GLU A 24 29.06 4.05 -1.54
C GLU A 24 30.42 3.48 -1.11
N LEU A 25 30.82 3.71 0.14
CA LEU A 25 32.01 3.11 0.74
C LEU A 25 31.92 1.58 0.83
N ALA A 26 30.74 1.05 1.11
CA ALA A 26 30.48 -0.39 1.14
C ALA A 26 30.46 -1.02 -0.27
N SER A 27 30.16 -0.25 -1.32
CA SER A 27 30.22 -0.70 -2.72
C SER A 27 31.59 -0.54 -3.37
N ASP A 28 32.43 0.37 -2.87
CA ASP A 28 33.75 0.70 -3.44
C ASP A 28 34.90 -0.21 -3.00
N ILE A 29 34.65 -1.26 -2.20
CA ILE A 29 35.67 -2.23 -1.82
C ILE A 29 36.06 -3.02 -3.10
N PRO A 30 37.28 -2.82 -3.66
CA PRO A 30 37.66 -3.43 -4.92
C PRO A 30 38.00 -4.89 -4.65
N GLY A 31 37.09 -5.76 -5.06
CA GLY A 31 37.23 -7.20 -4.93
C GLY A 31 35.88 -7.79 -5.23
N ASP A 32 35.68 -8.21 -6.49
CA ASP A 32 34.82 -9.36 -6.74
C ASP A 32 35.10 -10.37 -5.63
N ASP A 33 34.05 -10.80 -4.94
CA ASP A 33 34.10 -11.95 -4.04
C ASP A 33 34.96 -13.00 -4.75
N PRO A 34 36.11 -13.45 -4.20
CA PRO A 34 36.86 -14.49 -4.87
C PRO A 34 35.86 -15.63 -5.06
N PRO A 35 35.48 -15.95 -6.32
CA PRO A 35 34.40 -16.88 -6.54
C PRO A 35 34.79 -18.14 -5.81
N LEU A 36 33.86 -18.64 -4.99
CA LEU A 36 34.05 -19.88 -4.24
C LEU A 36 34.68 -20.88 -5.20
N ARG A 37 35.80 -21.47 -4.79
CA ARG A 37 36.50 -22.43 -5.63
C ARG A 37 35.50 -23.53 -6.00
N GLU A 38 35.63 -24.12 -7.18
CA GLU A 38 34.72 -25.18 -7.64
C GLU A 38 34.52 -26.30 -6.58
N LYS A 39 35.59 -26.62 -5.84
CA LYS A 39 35.55 -27.56 -4.70
C LYS A 39 34.72 -27.07 -3.51
N GLU A 40 34.75 -25.77 -3.21
CA GLU A 40 33.96 -25.17 -2.13
C GLU A 40 32.48 -25.16 -2.51
N LEU A 41 32.16 -24.87 -3.77
CA LEU A 41 30.79 -25.02 -4.29
C LEU A 41 30.31 -26.48 -4.24
N GLU A 42 31.18 -27.42 -4.60
CA GLU A 42 30.88 -28.85 -4.50
C GLU A 42 30.59 -29.25 -3.04
N ILE A 43 31.42 -28.82 -2.09
CA ILE A 43 31.22 -29.09 -0.65
C ILE A 43 29.89 -28.51 -0.17
N LEU A 44 29.53 -27.29 -0.57
CA LEU A 44 28.23 -26.70 -0.21
C LEU A 44 27.07 -27.49 -0.82
N SER A 45 27.17 -27.90 -2.09
CA SER A 45 26.13 -28.73 -2.72
C SER A 45 25.98 -30.10 -2.05
N LEU A 46 27.09 -30.69 -1.58
CA LEU A 46 27.08 -31.94 -0.82
C LEU A 46 26.48 -31.74 0.57
N TYR A 47 26.78 -30.61 1.22
CA TYR A 47 26.17 -30.25 2.50
C TYR A 47 24.65 -30.19 2.36
N ASP A 48 24.13 -29.42 1.39
CA ASP A 48 22.69 -29.30 1.12
C ASP A 48 22.06 -30.68 0.83
N ARG A 49 22.72 -31.47 -0.02
CA ARG A 49 22.26 -32.84 -0.35
C ARG A 49 22.20 -33.75 0.87
N ILE A 50 23.15 -33.67 1.80
CA ILE A 50 23.13 -34.45 3.05
C ILE A 50 21.91 -34.07 3.89
N TYR A 51 21.53 -32.79 3.95
CA TYR A 51 20.32 -32.38 4.66
C TYR A 51 19.05 -32.91 4.01
N ASP A 52 18.97 -32.85 2.67
CA ASP A 52 17.83 -33.38 1.94
C ASP A 52 17.69 -34.89 2.18
N GLN A 53 18.80 -35.63 2.12
CA GLN A 53 18.82 -37.07 2.40
C GLN A 53 18.42 -37.40 3.84
N GLN A 54 18.86 -36.60 4.82
CA GLN A 54 18.44 -36.78 6.22
C GLN A 54 16.94 -36.54 6.41
N LEU A 55 16.37 -35.59 5.65
CA LEU A 55 14.92 -35.34 5.66
C LEU A 55 14.16 -36.50 5.00
N GLU A 56 14.66 -37.00 3.87
CA GLU A 56 14.10 -38.19 3.19
C GLU A 56 14.14 -39.41 4.11
N GLU A 57 15.27 -39.68 4.76
CA GLU A 57 15.41 -40.78 5.72
C GLU A 57 14.43 -40.62 6.89
N ALA A 58 14.30 -39.42 7.45
CA ALA A 58 13.34 -39.15 8.52
C ALA A 58 11.89 -39.39 8.07
N LEU A 59 11.56 -39.09 6.82
CA LEU A 59 10.24 -39.35 6.24
C LEU A 59 10.02 -40.85 5.98
N PHE A 60 11.04 -41.57 5.51
CA PHE A 60 10.96 -43.02 5.30
C PHE A 60 10.85 -43.83 6.60
N LEU A 61 11.48 -43.35 7.68
CA LEU A 61 11.40 -43.98 9.00
C LEU A 61 10.07 -43.71 9.72
N GLN A 62 9.24 -42.81 9.21
CA GLN A 62 7.93 -42.54 9.77
C GLN A 62 6.96 -43.65 9.36
N ASP A 63 6.38 -44.33 10.34
CA ASP A 63 5.36 -45.36 10.08
C ASP A 63 4.11 -44.71 9.45
N PRO A 64 3.57 -45.27 8.35
CA PRO A 64 2.33 -44.77 7.77
C PRO A 64 1.18 -45.04 8.74
N VAL A 65 0.47 -43.97 9.13
CA VAL A 65 -0.75 -44.09 9.93
C VAL A 65 -1.85 -44.72 9.08
N ASP A 66 -2.37 -45.87 9.51
CA ASP A 66 -3.52 -46.50 8.87
C ASP A 66 -4.79 -45.77 9.29
N VAL A 67 -5.22 -44.84 8.43
CA VAL A 67 -6.41 -43.99 8.62
C VAL A 67 -7.69 -44.82 8.81
N SER A 68 -7.69 -46.10 8.42
CA SER A 68 -8.86 -46.99 8.58
C SER A 68 -9.06 -47.51 10.01
N LEU A 69 -8.04 -47.39 10.88
CA LEU A 69 -8.07 -47.84 12.28
C LEU A 69 -8.35 -46.69 13.26
N VAL A 70 -8.50 -45.47 12.76
CA VAL A 70 -8.68 -44.26 13.56
C VAL A 70 -10.16 -44.00 13.80
N GLU A 71 -10.59 -44.05 15.07
CA GLU A 71 -12.00 -43.82 15.45
C GLU A 71 -12.39 -42.32 15.40
N ASP A 72 -11.45 -41.41 15.66
CA ASP A 72 -11.64 -39.95 15.63
C ASP A 72 -10.52 -39.28 14.84
N VAL A 73 -10.76 -39.14 13.54
CA VAL A 73 -9.79 -38.58 12.58
C VAL A 73 -9.47 -37.12 12.90
N ASP A 74 -10.43 -36.35 13.41
CA ASP A 74 -10.25 -34.92 13.68
C ASP A 74 -9.34 -34.71 14.90
N ALA A 75 -9.52 -35.51 15.96
CA ALA A 75 -8.65 -35.45 17.14
C ALA A 75 -7.21 -35.88 16.84
N GLU A 76 -7.04 -36.92 16.03
CA GLU A 76 -5.71 -37.39 15.62
C GLU A 76 -5.02 -36.41 14.66
N LEU A 77 -5.78 -35.75 13.78
CA LEU A 77 -5.26 -34.71 12.89
C LEU A 77 -4.75 -33.50 13.69
N VAL A 78 -5.51 -33.01 14.68
CA VAL A 78 -5.06 -31.89 15.54
C VAL A 78 -3.78 -32.26 16.31
N LYS A 79 -3.67 -33.51 16.74
CA LYS A 79 -2.46 -34.03 17.40
C LYS A 79 -1.27 -34.08 16.43
N ALA A 80 -1.47 -34.62 15.22
CA ALA A 80 -0.44 -34.70 14.19
C ALA A 80 0.03 -33.32 13.72
N GLU A 81 -0.89 -32.35 13.55
CA GLU A 81 -0.56 -30.96 13.23
C GLU A 81 0.32 -30.34 14.32
N ARG A 82 -0.02 -30.56 15.59
CA ARG A 82 0.78 -30.07 16.71
C ARG A 82 2.17 -30.70 16.72
N GLU A 83 2.27 -32.01 16.55
CA GLU A 83 3.54 -32.73 16.50
C GLU A 83 4.41 -32.27 15.30
N LEU A 84 3.80 -32.02 14.14
CA LEU A 84 4.47 -31.43 12.98
C LEU A 84 5.01 -30.04 13.31
N LEU A 85 4.20 -29.17 13.90
CA LEU A 85 4.64 -27.82 14.27
C LEU A 85 5.77 -27.86 15.29
N GLU A 86 5.72 -28.75 16.28
CA GLU A 86 6.78 -28.96 17.26
C GLU A 86 8.06 -29.47 16.59
N ALA A 87 7.96 -30.45 15.69
CA ALA A 87 9.10 -30.97 14.93
C ALA A 87 9.72 -29.91 14.01
N ARG A 88 8.89 -29.13 13.31
CA ARG A 88 9.33 -28.03 12.44
C ARG A 88 10.03 -26.93 13.23
N ALA A 89 9.48 -26.57 14.38
CA ALA A 89 10.11 -25.61 15.29
C ALA A 89 11.47 -26.13 15.77
N ALA A 90 11.54 -27.38 16.24
CA ALA A 90 12.78 -28.00 16.71
C ALA A 90 13.85 -28.10 15.61
N TYR A 91 13.47 -28.50 14.39
CA TYR A 91 14.36 -28.56 13.24
C TYR A 91 14.89 -27.16 12.86
N SER A 92 14.00 -26.18 12.78
CA SER A 92 14.37 -24.79 12.49
C SER A 92 15.34 -24.22 13.52
N VAL A 93 15.10 -24.47 14.81
CA VAL A 93 16.00 -24.04 15.89
C VAL A 93 17.35 -24.74 15.79
N ARG A 94 17.39 -26.06 15.56
CA ARG A 94 18.64 -26.82 15.40
C ARG A 94 19.45 -26.28 14.22
N ARG A 95 18.81 -26.07 13.06
CA ARG A 95 19.47 -25.52 11.87
C ARG A 95 20.08 -24.15 12.16
N LYS A 96 19.29 -23.24 12.74
CA LYS A 96 19.76 -21.90 13.13
C LYS A 96 20.90 -21.94 14.14
N ALA A 97 20.88 -22.89 15.08
CA ALA A 97 21.96 -23.05 16.05
C ALA A 97 23.27 -23.50 15.38
N ILE A 98 23.20 -24.47 14.46
CA ILE A 98 24.36 -24.95 13.70
C ILE A 98 24.91 -23.81 12.82
N GLU A 99 24.04 -23.13 12.08
CA GLU A 99 24.43 -21.99 11.22
C GLU A 99 25.07 -20.86 12.05
N SER A 100 24.50 -20.54 13.21
CA SER A 100 25.07 -19.56 14.14
C SER A 100 26.48 -19.95 14.58
N VAL A 101 26.70 -21.20 15.01
CA VAL A 101 28.04 -21.67 15.40
C VAL A 101 29.02 -21.59 14.21
N LEU A 102 28.61 -22.05 13.02
CA LEU A 102 29.46 -22.02 11.82
C LEU A 102 29.82 -20.61 11.35
N MET A 103 28.97 -19.61 11.59
CA MET A 103 29.24 -18.23 11.20
C MET A 103 29.96 -17.43 12.29
N THR A 104 29.65 -17.69 13.58
CA THR A 104 30.17 -16.90 14.71
C THR A 104 31.64 -17.15 14.98
N GLU A 105 32.09 -18.40 14.94
CA GLU A 105 33.49 -18.74 15.21
C GLU A 105 34.46 -18.07 14.20
N PRO A 106 34.30 -18.24 12.87
CA PRO A 106 35.20 -17.60 11.91
C PRO A 106 35.07 -16.08 11.89
N SER A 107 33.89 -15.52 12.20
CA SER A 107 33.74 -14.06 12.31
C SER A 107 34.47 -13.49 13.53
N VAL A 108 34.37 -14.11 14.70
CA VAL A 108 35.14 -13.71 15.89
C VAL A 108 36.64 -13.86 15.64
N GLN A 109 37.06 -14.97 15.02
CA GLN A 109 38.47 -15.20 14.70
C GLN A 109 38.99 -14.17 13.68
N SER A 110 38.20 -13.78 12.68
CA SER A 110 38.60 -12.77 11.70
C SER A 110 38.88 -11.38 12.29
N ILE A 111 38.19 -11.02 13.38
CA ILE A 111 38.32 -9.70 14.03
C ILE A 111 39.39 -9.71 15.11
N TYR A 112 39.40 -10.74 15.96
CA TYR A 112 40.15 -10.71 17.23
C TYR A 112 41.41 -11.57 17.25
N SER A 113 41.58 -12.53 16.33
CA SER A 113 42.70 -13.44 16.40
C SER A 113 43.96 -12.89 15.73
N ALA A 114 45.08 -12.84 16.47
CA ALA A 114 46.39 -12.46 15.94
C ALA A 114 46.95 -13.48 14.91
N HIS A 115 46.44 -14.71 14.96
CA HIS A 115 46.82 -15.83 14.09
C HIS A 115 45.67 -16.30 13.21
N ALA A 116 44.78 -15.39 12.78
CA ALA A 116 43.68 -15.69 11.88
C ALA A 116 44.18 -16.45 10.63
N SER A 117 43.46 -17.51 10.26
CA SER A 117 43.73 -18.25 9.04
C SER A 117 43.61 -17.33 7.81
N PRO A 118 44.29 -17.62 6.69
CA PRO A 118 44.18 -16.79 5.48
C PRO A 118 42.73 -16.61 5.01
N THR A 119 41.89 -17.62 5.19
CA THR A 119 40.45 -17.59 4.89
C THR A 119 39.69 -16.68 5.85
N GLU A 120 39.97 -16.71 7.15
CA GLU A 120 39.34 -15.79 8.13
C GLU A 120 39.73 -14.33 7.87
N ARG A 121 40.96 -14.05 7.45
CA ARG A 121 41.41 -12.67 7.15
C ARG A 121 40.66 -12.05 5.98
N VAL A 122 40.23 -12.86 5.01
CA VAL A 122 39.41 -12.41 3.88
C VAL A 122 37.98 -12.06 4.31
N LEU A 123 37.49 -12.60 5.43
CA LEU A 123 36.15 -12.31 5.92
C LEU A 123 36.01 -10.92 6.52
N LEU A 124 37.09 -10.32 7.03
CA LEU A 124 37.01 -9.04 7.75
C LEU A 124 36.42 -7.88 6.91
N PRO A 125 36.85 -7.64 5.66
CA PRO A 125 36.20 -6.64 4.80
C PRO A 125 34.73 -6.94 4.51
N LEU A 126 34.37 -8.23 4.33
CA LEU A 126 33.00 -8.66 4.07
C LEU A 126 32.10 -8.44 5.29
N ILE A 127 32.62 -8.71 6.50
CA ILE A 127 31.92 -8.45 7.76
C ILE A 127 31.70 -6.96 7.95
N ASN A 128 32.72 -6.12 7.73
CA ASN A 128 32.57 -4.67 7.81
C ASN A 128 31.53 -4.15 6.81
N ARG A 129 31.52 -4.68 5.57
CA ARG A 129 30.53 -4.34 4.56
C ARG A 129 29.12 -4.73 5.01
N ARG A 130 28.95 -5.96 5.50
CA ARG A 130 27.68 -6.44 6.05
C ARG A 130 27.20 -5.51 7.16
N ASP A 131 28.06 -5.17 8.11
CA ASP A 131 27.67 -4.36 9.27
C ASP A 131 27.25 -2.94 8.86
N VAL A 132 27.94 -2.32 7.90
CA VAL A 132 27.54 -1.03 7.33
C VAL A 132 26.18 -1.13 6.63
N LEU A 133 25.97 -2.17 5.81
CA LEU A 133 24.70 -2.40 5.12
C LEU A 133 23.56 -2.70 6.11
N SER A 134 23.83 -3.43 7.20
CA SER A 134 22.87 -3.71 8.26
C SER A 134 22.43 -2.42 8.97
N LEU A 135 23.35 -1.51 9.30
CA LEU A 135 23.01 -0.21 9.88
C LEU A 135 22.12 0.62 8.95
N VAL A 136 22.43 0.63 7.66
CA VAL A 136 21.63 1.34 6.66
C VAL A 136 20.25 0.71 6.52
N TYR A 137 20.18 -0.63 6.51
CA TYR A 137 18.93 -1.38 6.44
C TYR A 137 18.03 -1.10 7.64
N GLU A 138 18.57 -1.09 8.86
CA GLU A 138 17.80 -0.78 10.08
C GLU A 138 17.17 0.62 10.01
N ASN A 139 17.90 1.61 9.51
CA ASN A 139 17.39 2.96 9.33
C ASN A 139 16.25 2.98 8.29
N LEU A 140 16.46 2.34 7.15
CA LEU A 140 15.44 2.23 6.11
C LEU A 140 14.19 1.51 6.61
N ALA A 141 14.34 0.43 7.38
CA ALA A 141 13.23 -0.29 8.00
C ALA A 141 12.48 0.59 9.01
N GLY A 142 13.20 1.41 9.80
CA GLY A 142 12.59 2.40 10.69
C GLY A 142 11.79 3.46 9.95
N VAL A 143 12.34 4.02 8.86
CA VAL A 143 11.63 4.97 8.00
C VAL A 143 10.41 4.31 7.36
N ASN A 144 10.53 3.08 6.88
CA ASN A 144 9.40 2.33 6.31
C ASN A 144 8.30 2.10 7.35
N ASN A 145 8.64 1.63 8.56
CA ASN A 145 7.67 1.41 9.62
C ASN A 145 6.93 2.70 10.01
N SER A 146 7.66 3.81 10.15
CA SER A 146 7.02 5.11 10.43
C SER A 146 6.14 5.61 9.27
N CYS A 147 6.52 5.34 8.03
CA CYS A 147 5.68 5.64 6.86
C CYS A 147 4.38 4.84 6.87
N VAL A 148 4.48 3.53 7.14
CA VAL A 148 3.32 2.64 7.29
C VAL A 148 2.41 3.08 8.43
N GLU A 149 2.97 3.46 9.58
CA GLU A 149 2.22 3.98 10.72
C GLU A 149 1.50 5.29 10.37
N ASN A 150 2.20 6.23 9.73
CA ASN A 150 1.61 7.50 9.29
C ASN A 150 0.49 7.28 8.26
N LEU A 151 0.67 6.34 7.33
CA LEU A 151 -0.36 5.98 6.35
C LEU A 151 -1.58 5.38 7.03
N SER A 152 -1.38 4.44 7.97
CA SER A 152 -2.47 3.85 8.74
C SER A 152 -3.24 4.90 9.56
N ASN A 153 -2.52 5.82 10.22
CA ASN A 153 -3.13 6.93 10.95
C ASN A 153 -3.92 7.88 10.03
N ALA A 154 -3.39 8.17 8.84
CA ALA A 154 -4.07 8.98 7.83
C ALA A 154 -5.34 8.29 7.33
N GLU A 155 -5.30 6.98 7.06
CA GLU A 155 -6.48 6.20 6.67
C GLU A 155 -7.57 6.23 7.75
N VAL A 156 -7.20 6.02 9.02
CA VAL A 156 -8.14 6.11 10.14
C VAL A 156 -8.76 7.51 10.24
N SER A 157 -7.96 8.57 10.07
CA SER A 157 -8.45 9.95 10.07
C SER A 157 -9.41 10.23 8.91
N ASN A 158 -9.14 9.66 7.73
CA ASN A 158 -9.99 9.79 6.55
C ASN A 158 -11.32 9.08 6.76
N ILE A 159 -11.31 7.86 7.32
CA ILE A 159 -12.54 7.13 7.66
C ILE A 159 -13.41 7.95 8.64
N ARG A 160 -12.79 8.59 9.65
CA ARG A 160 -13.50 9.47 10.58
C ARG A 160 -14.10 10.69 9.86
N ALA A 161 -13.31 11.38 9.03
CA ALA A 161 -13.78 12.54 8.28
C ALA A 161 -14.92 12.20 7.31
N VAL A 162 -14.87 11.04 6.64
CA VAL A 162 -15.95 10.55 5.78
C VAL A 162 -17.22 10.28 6.59
N LYS A 163 -17.09 9.71 7.79
CA LYS A 163 -18.24 9.50 8.69
C LYS A 163 -18.85 10.83 9.14
N ASP A 164 -18.02 11.77 9.58
CA ASP A 164 -18.48 13.08 10.03
C ASP A 164 -19.16 13.86 8.89
N ASN A 165 -18.58 13.84 7.68
CA ASN A 165 -19.18 14.42 6.49
C ASN A 165 -20.53 13.77 6.16
N ARG A 166 -20.65 12.45 6.29
CA ARG A 166 -21.92 11.74 6.08
C ARG A 166 -22.98 12.15 7.09
N ASP A 167 -22.61 12.28 8.36
CA ASP A 167 -23.54 12.69 9.42
C ASP A 167 -23.94 14.17 9.26
N LEU A 168 -23.03 15.05 8.85
CA LEU A 168 -23.34 16.44 8.49
C LEU A 168 -24.29 16.53 7.29
N VAL A 169 -24.03 15.78 6.21
CA VAL A 169 -24.92 15.72 5.04
C VAL A 169 -26.29 15.20 5.43
N ARG A 170 -26.37 14.18 6.30
CA ARG A 170 -27.66 13.72 6.84
C ARG A 170 -28.38 14.84 7.59
N SER A 171 -27.69 15.56 8.48
CA SER A 171 -28.31 16.66 9.24
C SER A 171 -28.76 17.81 8.33
N LEU A 172 -28.02 18.10 7.26
CA LEU A 172 -28.43 19.09 6.26
C LEU A 172 -29.67 18.64 5.52
N LEU A 173 -29.73 17.38 5.08
CA LEU A 173 -30.90 16.81 4.43
C LEU A 173 -32.12 16.85 5.37
N GLU A 174 -31.97 16.50 6.64
CA GLU A 174 -33.05 16.62 7.64
C GLU A 174 -33.51 18.07 7.83
N LEU A 175 -32.59 19.04 7.83
CA LEU A 175 -32.91 20.48 7.92
C LEU A 175 -33.58 21.01 6.64
N THR A 176 -33.20 20.52 5.47
CA THR A 176 -33.82 20.92 4.19
C THR A 176 -35.14 20.21 3.93
N ASP A 177 -35.28 18.95 4.32
CA ASP A 177 -36.56 18.21 4.30
C ASP A 177 -37.55 18.83 5.29
N GLY A 178 -37.07 19.34 6.43
CA GLY A 178 -37.86 20.13 7.37
C GLY A 178 -38.35 21.49 6.83
N ASN A 179 -37.82 21.95 5.68
CA ASN A 179 -38.34 23.10 4.94
C ASN A 179 -39.15 22.68 3.68
N ALA A 180 -39.16 21.39 3.34
CA ALA A 180 -39.92 20.84 2.20
C ALA A 180 -41.35 20.44 2.58
N GLU A 181 -41.62 20.20 3.87
CA GLU A 181 -42.98 20.35 4.37
C GLU A 181 -43.26 21.85 4.41
N GLU A 182 -44.02 22.29 3.41
CA GLU A 182 -44.76 23.54 3.43
C GLU A 182 -45.21 23.81 4.87
N GLU A 183 -44.58 24.78 5.56
CA GLU A 183 -45.17 25.33 6.76
C GLU A 183 -46.61 25.61 6.38
N GLU A 184 -47.54 24.86 6.96
CA GLU A 184 -48.93 24.90 6.54
C GLU A 184 -49.44 26.29 6.91
N ILE A 185 -49.34 27.22 5.97
CA ILE A 185 -49.69 28.62 6.19
C ILE A 185 -51.18 28.59 6.53
N LYS A 186 -51.50 28.85 7.80
CA LYS A 186 -52.85 28.71 8.35
C LYS A 186 -53.85 29.70 7.73
N ASP A 187 -53.35 30.66 6.95
CA ASP A 187 -54.13 31.66 6.24
C ASP A 187 -54.41 31.27 4.78
N LEU A 188 -55.69 31.01 4.48
CA LEU A 188 -56.21 30.66 3.14
C LEU A 188 -55.81 31.67 2.04
N LYS A 189 -55.74 32.97 2.37
CA LYS A 189 -55.36 34.02 1.41
C LYS A 189 -53.90 33.89 0.97
N SER A 190 -53.01 33.62 1.91
CA SER A 190 -51.58 33.47 1.65
C SER A 190 -51.27 32.19 0.85
N LYS A 191 -52.11 31.13 0.98
CA LYS A 191 -52.04 29.94 0.12
C LYS A 191 -52.43 30.24 -1.33
N GLU A 192 -53.50 31.00 -1.54
CA GLU A 192 -53.91 31.41 -2.90
C GLU A 192 -52.87 32.33 -3.56
N GLU A 193 -52.28 33.25 -2.79
CA GLU A 193 -51.17 34.11 -3.26
C GLU A 193 -49.91 33.30 -3.60
N LEU A 194 -49.55 32.29 -2.79
CA LEU A 194 -48.43 31.41 -3.10
C LEU A 194 -48.68 30.55 -4.33
N GLU A 195 -49.88 29.98 -4.47
CA GLU A 195 -50.25 29.18 -5.64
C GLU A 195 -50.25 30.01 -6.93
N THR A 196 -50.69 31.26 -6.86
CA THR A 196 -50.61 32.18 -8.01
C THR A 196 -49.17 32.54 -8.33
N LEU A 197 -48.34 32.85 -7.32
CA LEU A 197 -46.92 33.12 -7.52
C LEU A 197 -46.14 31.89 -8.04
N LYS A 198 -46.44 30.68 -7.57
CA LYS A 198 -45.87 29.43 -8.09
C LYS A 198 -46.20 29.24 -9.57
N ARG A 199 -47.46 29.50 -9.97
CA ARG A 199 -47.87 29.45 -11.39
C ARG A 199 -47.20 30.52 -12.22
N GLU A 200 -47.12 31.76 -11.73
CA GLU A 200 -46.42 32.83 -12.44
C GLU A 200 -44.93 32.52 -12.63
N ASN A 201 -44.27 31.99 -11.59
CA ASN A 201 -42.85 31.66 -11.65
C ASN A 201 -42.58 30.48 -12.59
N LYS A 202 -43.45 29.47 -12.59
CA LYS A 202 -43.40 28.38 -13.57
C LYS A 202 -43.56 28.90 -15.00
N ASN A 203 -44.55 29.76 -15.25
CA ASN A 203 -44.75 30.36 -16.56
C ASN A 203 -43.53 31.18 -17.01
N ARG A 204 -42.95 32.01 -16.13
CA ARG A 204 -41.73 32.77 -16.43
C ARG A 204 -40.54 31.87 -16.71
N ARG A 205 -40.42 30.75 -15.99
CA ARG A 205 -39.36 29.76 -16.22
C ARG A 205 -39.53 29.06 -17.55
N ASP A 206 -40.76 28.68 -17.92
CA ASP A 206 -41.07 28.07 -19.21
C ASP A 206 -40.81 29.07 -20.36
N GLU A 207 -41.17 30.34 -20.18
CA GLU A 207 -40.83 31.44 -21.11
C GLU A 207 -39.32 31.64 -21.24
N TYR A 208 -38.58 31.60 -20.13
CA TYR A 208 -37.12 31.69 -20.16
C TYR A 208 -36.48 30.51 -20.87
N MET A 209 -36.93 29.27 -20.61
CA MET A 209 -36.41 28.07 -21.26
C MET A 209 -36.71 28.05 -22.76
N THR A 210 -37.91 28.47 -23.16
CA THR A 210 -38.24 28.62 -24.58
C THR A 210 -37.37 29.67 -25.25
N MET A 211 -37.15 30.83 -24.63
CA MET A 211 -36.27 31.87 -25.16
C MET A 211 -34.80 31.42 -25.20
N LYS A 212 -34.30 30.72 -24.17
CA LYS A 212 -32.94 30.15 -24.14
C LYS A 212 -32.73 29.15 -25.28
N ARG A 213 -33.70 28.25 -25.51
CA ARG A 213 -33.66 27.27 -26.63
C ARG A 213 -33.68 27.94 -28.00
N ILE A 214 -34.47 29.00 -28.17
CA ILE A 214 -34.49 29.76 -29.42
C ILE A 214 -33.13 30.43 -29.66
N VAL A 215 -32.57 31.08 -28.63
CA VAL A 215 -31.27 31.77 -28.73
C VAL A 215 -30.14 30.78 -29.00
N SER A 216 -30.11 29.63 -28.31
CA SER A 216 -29.09 28.60 -28.55
C SER A 216 -29.19 28.04 -29.97
N ALA A 217 -30.40 27.75 -30.45
CA ALA A 217 -30.62 27.29 -31.83
C ALA A 217 -30.17 28.35 -32.87
N VAL A 218 -30.42 29.63 -32.63
CA VAL A 218 -29.99 30.73 -33.52
C VAL A 218 -28.47 30.85 -33.53
N ILE A 219 -27.81 30.80 -32.37
CA ILE A 219 -26.35 30.89 -32.26
C ILE A 219 -25.69 29.72 -32.99
N VAL A 220 -26.17 28.48 -32.77
CA VAL A 220 -25.65 27.29 -33.46
C VAL A 220 -25.90 27.35 -34.97
N ALA A 221 -27.08 27.80 -35.41
CA ALA A 221 -27.43 27.91 -36.82
C ALA A 221 -26.72 29.07 -37.55
N SER A 222 -26.23 30.08 -36.81
CA SER A 222 -25.54 31.24 -37.39
C SER A 222 -24.15 30.93 -37.96
N GLY A 223 -23.58 29.77 -37.63
CA GLY A 223 -22.23 29.37 -38.06
C GLY A 223 -21.10 30.16 -37.40
N LEU A 224 -21.39 30.94 -36.34
CA LEU A 224 -20.39 31.58 -35.50
C LEU A 224 -19.64 30.53 -34.68
N ASP A 225 -18.34 30.74 -34.43
CA ASP A 225 -17.53 29.86 -33.58
C ASP A 225 -17.83 30.10 -32.09
N TRP A 226 -18.97 29.57 -31.64
CA TRP A 226 -19.48 29.72 -30.28
C TRP A 226 -18.74 28.86 -29.25
N ALA A 227 -17.91 27.90 -29.67
CA ALA A 227 -17.14 27.03 -28.78
C ALA A 227 -15.89 27.73 -28.23
N SER A 228 -15.37 28.73 -28.96
CA SER A 228 -14.17 29.49 -28.59
C SER A 228 -14.46 30.72 -27.72
N ASP A 229 -15.72 31.20 -27.69
CA ASP A 229 -16.17 32.32 -26.85
C ASP A 229 -16.92 31.80 -25.62
N GLU A 230 -16.34 31.98 -24.44
CA GLU A 230 -16.90 31.57 -23.15
C GLU A 230 -18.33 32.08 -22.95
N LYS A 231 -18.66 33.29 -23.44
CA LYS A 231 -20.01 33.87 -23.28
C LYS A 231 -21.05 33.16 -24.15
N LEU A 232 -20.67 32.74 -25.35
CA LEU A 232 -21.55 32.01 -26.25
C LEU A 232 -21.67 30.54 -25.82
N LEU A 233 -20.58 29.98 -25.31
CA LEU A 233 -20.55 28.64 -24.73
C LEU A 233 -21.52 28.52 -23.55
N THR A 234 -21.53 29.46 -22.60
CA THR A 234 -22.50 29.46 -21.49
C THR A 234 -23.96 29.62 -21.94
N LEU A 235 -24.21 30.34 -23.04
CA LEU A 235 -25.56 30.53 -23.57
C LEU A 235 -26.08 29.28 -24.31
N VAL A 236 -25.19 28.51 -24.94
CA VAL A 236 -25.53 27.33 -25.74
C VAL A 236 -25.53 26.05 -24.90
N VAL A 237 -24.58 25.89 -23.99
CA VAL A 237 -24.47 24.71 -23.13
C VAL A 237 -25.59 24.77 -22.07
N GLU A 238 -26.43 23.74 -22.07
CA GLU A 238 -27.40 23.54 -21.01
C GLU A 238 -26.65 22.99 -19.79
N ASP A 239 -26.51 23.80 -18.74
CA ASP A 239 -26.14 23.26 -17.43
C ASP A 239 -27.30 22.37 -16.96
N GLU A 240 -27.10 21.06 -16.95
CA GLU A 240 -27.99 20.02 -16.39
C GLU A 240 -28.36 20.26 -14.91
N SER A 241 -27.78 21.27 -14.25
CA SER A 241 -27.97 21.56 -12.83
C SER A 241 -29.30 22.24 -12.48
N ALA A 242 -30.18 22.50 -13.45
CA ALA A 242 -31.46 23.16 -13.21
C ALA A 242 -32.68 22.22 -13.18
N ASP A 243 -32.54 20.94 -13.57
CA ASP A 243 -33.67 20.02 -13.72
C ASP A 243 -33.85 19.03 -12.54
N GLU A 244 -32.94 19.04 -11.56
CA GLU A 244 -33.08 18.29 -10.31
C GLU A 244 -32.96 19.24 -9.11
N LEU A 245 -34.09 19.87 -8.72
CA LEU A 245 -34.41 20.35 -7.36
C LEU A 245 -35.88 20.77 -7.31
#